data_AF-A0A7C4AKZ1-F1
#
_entry.id   AF-A0A7C4AKZ1-F1
#
_cell.length_a   1.000
_cell.length_b   1.000
_cell.length_c   1.000
_cell.angle_alpha   90.00
_cell.angle_beta   90.00
_cell.angle_gamma   90.00
#
_symmetry.space_group_name_H-M   'P 1'
#
loop_
_entity.id
_entity.type
_entity.pdbx_description
1 polymer ?
#
loop_
_entity_poly.entity_id
_entity_poly.type
_entity_poly.pdbx_seq_one_letter_code
_entity_poly.pdbx_strand_id
1 'polypeptide(L)'
;TALPADTYSGYYVGPRQGIFNGGPVTDFTCVDFFVTTYVPGSFLVEEKSMSELSTSDRDNTIRSAWLLQQAVSNPGEIGPIQFAIWNLWDPAAPDPDTTSSWVAAALAINPGAFDASSLHLMVPTASLNQRFFEGSLGSPVPEPATLSLIALGLIAMAYLSRRAMRE
;
A
#
# COMPACT_ATOMS: atom_id res chain seq x y z
N THR A 1 -5.20 22.32 -0.51
CA THR A 1 -4.95 20.94 -0.95
C THR A 1 -6.26 20.37 -1.42
N ALA A 2 -6.34 19.95 -2.69
CA ALA A 2 -7.55 19.31 -3.18
C ALA A 2 -7.73 17.98 -2.43
N LEU A 3 -8.95 17.71 -1.99
CA LEU A 3 -9.29 16.40 -1.45
C LEU A 3 -9.06 15.34 -2.55
N PRO A 4 -8.70 14.11 -2.19
CA PRO A 4 -8.44 13.06 -3.18
C PRO A 4 -9.65 12.88 -4.11
N ALA A 5 -9.42 12.80 -5.43
CA ALA A 5 -10.52 12.69 -6.39
C ALA A 5 -11.25 11.33 -6.30
N ASP A 6 -10.54 10.29 -5.86
CA ASP A 6 -11.06 8.93 -5.81
C ASP A 6 -11.99 8.74 -4.61
N THR A 7 -13.28 8.79 -4.92
CA THR A 7 -14.36 8.51 -3.98
C THR A 7 -15.22 7.36 -4.49
N TYR A 8 -15.69 6.52 -3.57
CA TYR A 8 -16.64 5.45 -3.85
C TYR A 8 -17.67 5.41 -2.73
N SER A 9 -18.96 5.38 -3.09
CA SER A 9 -20.07 5.43 -2.14
C SER A 9 -20.00 6.58 -1.12
N GLY A 10 -19.37 7.71 -1.47
CA GLY A 10 -19.21 8.87 -0.60
C GLY A 10 -17.96 8.85 0.31
N TYR A 11 -17.09 7.85 0.17
CA TYR A 11 -15.87 7.70 0.96
C TYR A 11 -14.62 7.78 0.10
N TYR A 12 -13.51 8.27 0.67
CA TYR A 12 -12.22 8.24 -0.02
C TYR A 12 -11.69 6.82 -0.07
N VAL A 13 -11.26 6.38 -1.26
CA VAL A 13 -10.75 5.03 -1.49
C VAL A 13 -9.41 5.03 -2.23
N GLY A 14 -8.63 3.97 -2.03
CA GLY A 14 -7.34 3.77 -2.70
C GLY A 14 -6.15 4.44 -2.00
N PRO A 15 -4.94 4.32 -2.59
CA PRO A 15 -3.71 4.78 -1.98
C PRO A 15 -3.63 6.32 -1.88
N ARG A 16 -2.91 6.81 -0.88
CA ARG A 16 -2.68 8.22 -0.59
C ARG A 16 -1.21 8.48 -0.30
N GLN A 17 -0.67 9.53 -0.90
CA GLN A 17 0.71 9.92 -0.66
C GLN A 17 0.90 10.47 0.75
N GLY A 18 1.94 10.01 1.42
CA GLY A 18 2.38 10.47 2.73
C GLY A 18 3.89 10.38 2.89
N ILE A 19 4.38 10.80 4.05
CA ILE A 19 5.80 10.72 4.42
C ILE A 19 5.89 10.04 5.77
N PHE A 20 6.63 8.94 5.85
CA PHE A 20 6.93 8.27 7.11
C PHE A 20 8.32 8.65 7.61
N ASN A 21 8.41 9.13 8.85
CA ASN A 21 9.67 9.49 9.55
C ASN A 21 10.66 10.36 8.74
N GLY A 22 10.16 11.31 7.94
CA GLY A 22 11.00 12.17 7.09
C GLY A 22 11.63 11.45 5.88
N GLY A 23 11.18 10.24 5.58
CA GLY A 23 11.57 9.46 4.42
C GLY A 23 11.01 9.99 3.09
N PRO A 24 11.12 9.21 2.01
CA PRO A 24 10.55 9.58 0.72
C PRO A 24 9.02 9.63 0.79
N VAL A 25 8.42 10.33 -0.18
CA VAL A 25 6.97 10.25 -0.39
C VAL A 25 6.63 8.84 -0.83
N THR A 26 5.70 8.20 -0.13
CA THR A 26 5.23 6.83 -0.42
C THR A 26 3.71 6.77 -0.36
N ASP A 27 3.15 5.73 -0.97
CA ASP A 27 1.72 5.48 -0.98
C ASP A 27 1.30 4.74 0.29
N PHE A 28 0.23 5.21 0.91
CA PHE A 28 -0.41 4.58 2.07
C PHE A 28 -1.83 4.20 1.72
N THR A 29 -2.23 2.97 2.03
CA THR A 29 -3.63 2.55 1.88
C THR A 29 -4.25 2.31 3.23
N CYS A 30 -5.41 2.93 3.45
CA CYS A 30 -6.20 2.79 4.66
C CYS A 30 -6.72 1.34 4.79
N VAL A 31 -6.64 0.76 5.99
CA VAL A 31 -7.09 -0.63 6.21
C VAL A 31 -8.25 -0.76 7.18
N ASP A 32 -8.57 0.29 7.94
CA ASP A 32 -9.71 0.31 8.87
C ASP A 32 -10.66 1.48 8.58
N PHE A 33 -11.92 1.34 8.98
CA PHE A 33 -12.97 2.30 8.61
C PHE A 33 -13.45 3.16 9.78
N PHE A 34 -13.37 2.67 11.01
CA PHE A 34 -14.06 3.26 12.17
C PHE A 34 -13.58 4.63 12.63
N VAL A 35 -12.44 5.09 12.11
CA VAL A 35 -11.80 6.31 12.58
C VAL A 35 -11.66 7.28 11.43
N THR A 36 -12.03 8.54 11.62
CA THR A 36 -11.87 9.57 10.59
C THR A 36 -10.45 10.13 10.60
N THR A 37 -9.73 9.99 9.49
CA THR A 37 -8.46 10.69 9.26
C THR A 37 -8.69 11.95 8.43
N TYR A 38 -8.19 13.08 8.89
CA TYR A 38 -8.26 14.34 8.15
C TYR A 38 -7.01 14.54 7.29
N VAL A 39 -7.20 14.96 6.04
CA VAL A 39 -6.12 15.25 5.08
C VAL A 39 -6.24 16.72 4.63
N PRO A 40 -5.15 17.52 4.69
CA PRO A 40 -3.80 17.15 5.13
C PRO A 40 -3.73 17.01 6.67
N GLY A 41 -2.88 16.10 7.15
CA GLY A 41 -2.69 15.84 8.57
C GLY A 41 -1.40 15.07 8.85
N SER A 42 -0.97 15.06 10.11
CA SER A 42 0.19 14.30 10.58
C SER A 42 -0.11 13.70 11.95
N PHE A 43 0.25 12.44 12.16
CA PHE A 43 0.03 11.71 13.41
C PHE A 43 1.15 10.70 13.64
N LEU A 44 1.31 10.29 14.90
CA LEU A 44 2.33 9.32 15.30
C LEU A 44 1.84 7.90 15.02
N VAL A 45 2.66 7.13 14.33
CA VAL A 45 2.46 5.70 14.06
C VAL A 45 3.69 4.91 14.49
N GLU A 46 3.46 3.65 14.85
CA GLU A 46 4.46 2.62 15.04
C GLU A 46 4.28 1.60 13.91
N GLU A 47 5.38 1.23 13.29
CA GLU A 47 5.42 0.15 12.32
C GLU A 47 5.38 -1.19 13.05
N LYS A 48 4.44 -2.07 12.69
CA LYS A 48 4.37 -3.43 13.21
C LYS A 48 4.77 -4.44 12.14
N SER A 49 5.71 -5.30 12.52
CA SER A 49 6.10 -6.46 11.72
C SER A 49 5.06 -7.58 11.82
N MET A 50 5.03 -8.46 10.81
CA MET A 50 4.12 -9.62 10.78
C MET A 50 4.27 -10.56 11.98
N SER A 51 5.45 -10.60 12.63
CA SER A 51 5.70 -11.39 13.83
C SER A 51 5.07 -10.82 15.10
N GLU A 52 4.75 -9.52 15.12
CA GLU A 52 4.16 -8.83 16.26
C GLU A 52 2.62 -8.82 16.21
N LEU A 53 2.04 -9.26 15.09
CA LEU A 53 0.61 -9.34 14.88
C LEU A 53 0.02 -10.61 15.48
N SER A 54 -1.22 -10.49 15.97
CA SER A 54 -2.03 -11.67 16.30
C SER A 54 -2.26 -12.53 15.05
N THR A 55 -2.58 -13.81 15.22
CA THR A 55 -2.85 -14.69 14.07
C THR A 55 -3.96 -14.13 13.16
N SER A 56 -5.04 -13.61 13.74
CA SER A 56 -6.14 -12.99 12.98
C SER A 56 -5.71 -11.73 12.25
N ASP A 57 -4.94 -10.84 12.91
CA ASP A 57 -4.44 -9.61 12.26
C ASP A 57 -3.46 -9.92 11.14
N ARG A 58 -2.63 -10.95 11.32
CA ARG A 58 -1.72 -11.45 10.28
C ARG A 58 -2.48 -11.97 9.07
N ASP A 59 -3.49 -12.81 9.27
CA ASP A 59 -4.29 -13.35 8.17
C ASP A 59 -5.04 -12.24 7.44
N ASN A 60 -5.64 -11.31 8.17
CA ASN A 60 -6.30 -10.13 7.59
C ASN A 60 -5.32 -9.22 6.86
N THR A 61 -4.10 -9.07 7.36
CA THR A 61 -3.04 -8.32 6.69
C THR A 61 -2.69 -8.93 5.35
N ILE A 62 -2.49 -10.24 5.31
CA ILE A 62 -2.19 -10.98 4.07
C ILE A 62 -3.34 -10.88 3.07
N ARG A 63 -4.58 -11.05 3.53
CA ARG A 63 -5.78 -10.92 2.69
C ARG A 63 -5.97 -9.53 2.13
N SER A 64 -5.73 -8.51 2.95
CA SER A 64 -5.78 -7.11 2.53
C SER A 64 -4.68 -6.81 1.52
N ALA A 65 -3.48 -7.34 1.74
CA ALA A 65 -2.37 -7.19 0.81
C ALA A 65 -2.67 -7.83 -0.56
N TRP A 66 -3.24 -9.03 -0.55
CA TRP A 66 -3.71 -9.68 -1.78
C TRP A 66 -4.78 -8.84 -2.49
N LEU A 67 -5.76 -8.29 -1.75
CA LEU A 67 -6.78 -7.39 -2.30
C LEU A 67 -6.17 -6.15 -2.94
N LEU A 68 -5.17 -5.53 -2.31
CA LEU A 68 -4.46 -4.38 -2.88
C LEU A 68 -3.76 -4.72 -4.21
N GLN A 69 -3.19 -5.92 -4.35
CA GLN A 69 -2.66 -6.38 -5.64
C GLN A 69 -3.77 -6.53 -6.70
N GLN A 70 -4.97 -6.95 -6.29
CA GLN A 70 -6.13 -6.98 -7.19
C GLN A 70 -6.58 -5.57 -7.58
N ALA A 71 -6.48 -4.58 -6.69
CA ALA A 71 -6.81 -3.19 -7.00
C ALA A 71 -5.89 -2.61 -8.08
N VAL A 72 -4.60 -2.97 -8.06
CA VAL A 72 -3.64 -2.60 -9.12
C VAL A 72 -4.02 -3.25 -10.46
N SER A 73 -4.45 -4.51 -10.44
CA SER A 73 -4.82 -5.25 -11.65
C SER A 73 -6.22 -4.90 -12.18
N ASN A 74 -7.09 -4.34 -11.33
CA ASN A 74 -8.48 -4.02 -11.62
C ASN A 74 -8.79 -2.58 -11.15
N PRO A 75 -8.26 -1.54 -11.82
CA PRO A 75 -8.38 -0.16 -11.36
C PRO A 75 -9.85 0.35 -11.31
N GLY A 76 -10.76 -0.26 -12.07
CA GLY A 76 -12.20 0.04 -11.98
C GLY A 76 -12.88 -0.48 -10.71
N GLU A 77 -12.22 -1.37 -9.98
CA GLU A 77 -12.73 -2.06 -8.79
C GLU A 77 -12.09 -1.56 -7.48
N ILE A 78 -11.30 -0.47 -7.52
CA ILE A 78 -10.62 0.09 -6.34
C ILE A 78 -11.61 0.36 -5.20
N GLY A 79 -12.79 0.91 -5.52
CA GLY A 79 -13.85 1.17 -4.54
C GLY A 79 -14.30 -0.11 -3.85
N PRO A 80 -14.92 -1.07 -4.57
CA PRO A 80 -15.31 -2.37 -4.01
C PRO A 80 -14.19 -3.09 -3.26
N ILE A 81 -12.95 -3.06 -3.78
CA ILE A 81 -11.81 -3.72 -3.14
C ILE A 81 -11.41 -3.03 -1.83
N GLN A 82 -11.42 -1.70 -1.78
CA GLN A 82 -11.14 -0.94 -0.55
C GLN A 82 -12.17 -1.26 0.55
N PHE A 83 -13.44 -1.37 0.16
CA PHE A 83 -14.51 -1.77 1.06
C PHE A 83 -14.36 -3.21 1.54
N ALA A 84 -13.83 -4.11 0.70
CA ALA A 84 -13.56 -5.49 1.09
C ALA A 84 -12.43 -5.56 2.12
N ILE A 85 -11.40 -4.73 1.97
CA ILE A 85 -10.34 -4.57 2.97
C ILE A 85 -10.95 -4.13 4.30
N TRP A 86 -11.76 -3.08 4.31
CA TRP A 86 -12.41 -2.60 5.53
C TRP A 86 -13.25 -3.69 6.22
N ASN A 87 -14.03 -4.45 5.44
CA ASN A 87 -14.83 -5.56 5.97
C ASN A 87 -14.02 -6.70 6.60
N LEU A 88 -12.77 -6.92 6.16
CA LEU A 88 -11.88 -7.91 6.79
C LEU A 88 -11.46 -7.49 8.20
N TRP A 89 -11.22 -6.20 8.40
CA TRP A 89 -10.77 -5.63 9.68
C TRP A 89 -11.94 -5.27 10.60
N ASP A 90 -13.08 -4.94 10.02
CA ASP A 90 -14.27 -4.50 10.70
C ASP A 90 -15.54 -4.93 9.94
N PRO A 91 -16.25 -5.97 10.43
CA PRO A 91 -17.51 -6.42 9.84
C PRO A 91 -18.66 -5.41 9.90
N ALA A 92 -18.51 -4.31 10.66
CA ALA A 92 -19.50 -3.23 10.72
C ALA A 92 -19.15 -2.04 9.79
N ALA A 93 -18.08 -2.15 9.00
CA ALA A 93 -17.80 -1.21 7.93
C ALA A 93 -19.01 -1.18 6.97
N PRO A 94 -19.37 -0.01 6.41
CA PRO A 94 -20.43 0.05 5.41
C PRO A 94 -20.06 -0.87 4.26
N ASP A 95 -21.04 -1.54 3.66
CA ASP A 95 -20.85 -2.44 2.53
C ASP A 95 -21.81 -2.03 1.41
N PRO A 96 -21.35 -1.35 0.35
CA PRO A 96 -22.12 -1.21 -0.87
C PRO A 96 -22.16 -2.59 -1.55
N ASP A 97 -23.36 -3.10 -1.89
CA ASP A 97 -23.73 -4.46 -2.35
C ASP A 97 -22.78 -5.18 -3.37
N THR A 98 -21.75 -4.52 -3.88
CA THR A 98 -20.65 -4.97 -4.74
C THR A 98 -19.43 -5.58 -4.02
N THR A 99 -19.33 -5.52 -2.69
CA THR A 99 -18.09 -5.90 -1.95
C THR A 99 -17.97 -7.40 -1.66
N SER A 100 -19.12 -8.09 -1.59
CA SER A 100 -19.22 -9.47 -1.10
C SER A 100 -18.38 -10.49 -1.87
N SER A 101 -18.21 -10.33 -3.18
CA SER A 101 -17.38 -11.22 -4.01
C SER A 101 -15.89 -11.08 -3.70
N TRP A 102 -15.42 -9.85 -3.43
CA TRP A 102 -14.02 -9.59 -3.10
C TRP A 102 -13.67 -10.10 -1.71
N VAL A 103 -14.57 -9.95 -0.73
CA VAL A 103 -14.41 -10.54 0.60
C VAL A 103 -14.34 -12.07 0.50
N ALA A 104 -15.26 -12.69 -0.24
CA ALA A 104 -15.24 -14.14 -0.43
C ALA A 104 -13.95 -14.63 -1.11
N ALA A 105 -13.48 -13.92 -2.15
CA ALA A 105 -12.22 -14.24 -2.82
C ALA A 105 -11.02 -14.11 -1.86
N ALA A 106 -10.97 -13.05 -1.06
CA ALA A 106 -9.93 -12.85 -0.06
C ALA A 106 -9.95 -13.94 1.03
N LEU A 107 -11.12 -14.37 1.49
CA LEU A 107 -11.23 -15.45 2.47
C LEU A 107 -10.80 -16.82 1.92
N ALA A 108 -10.87 -17.02 0.60
CA ALA A 108 -10.47 -18.25 -0.07
C ALA A 108 -8.95 -18.38 -0.29
N ILE A 109 -8.17 -17.30 -0.10
CA ILE A 109 -6.71 -17.39 -0.23
C ILE A 109 -6.13 -18.16 0.95
N ASN A 110 -5.04 -18.90 0.71
CA ASN A 110 -4.23 -19.49 1.77
C ASN A 110 -3.20 -18.46 2.26
N PRO A 111 -3.31 -17.92 3.49
CA PRO A 111 -2.37 -16.92 3.97
C PRO A 111 -0.92 -17.43 4.03
N GLY A 112 -0.72 -18.74 4.25
CA GLY A 112 0.61 -19.35 4.33
C GLY A 112 1.36 -19.43 2.99
N ALA A 113 0.69 -19.13 1.87
CA ALA A 113 1.29 -19.12 0.54
C ALA A 113 1.69 -17.71 0.05
N PHE A 114 1.39 -16.67 0.84
CA PHE A 114 1.65 -15.28 0.47
C PHE A 114 2.93 -14.78 1.13
N ASP A 115 3.83 -14.18 0.34
CA ASP A 115 5.01 -13.52 0.90
C ASP A 115 4.63 -12.16 1.48
N ALA A 116 4.59 -12.11 2.81
CA ALA A 116 4.24 -10.92 3.58
C ALA A 116 5.48 -10.15 4.08
N SER A 117 6.70 -10.52 3.66
CA SER A 117 7.92 -9.94 4.23
C SER A 117 8.08 -8.44 3.96
N SER A 118 7.43 -7.93 2.92
CA SER A 118 7.44 -6.51 2.53
C SER A 118 6.22 -5.74 3.02
N LEU A 119 5.37 -6.36 3.86
CA LEU A 119 4.19 -5.70 4.40
C LEU A 119 4.55 -4.96 5.69
N HIS A 120 4.36 -3.65 5.66
CA HIS A 120 4.57 -2.77 6.80
C HIS A 120 3.23 -2.18 7.21
N LEU A 121 2.73 -2.58 8.38
CA LEU A 121 1.48 -2.07 8.94
C LEU A 121 1.79 -0.92 9.89
N MET A 122 1.32 0.27 9.55
CA MET A 122 1.45 1.47 10.37
C MET A 122 0.25 1.55 11.33
N VAL A 123 0.54 1.47 12.63
CA VAL A 123 -0.44 1.49 13.71
C VAL A 123 -0.29 2.77 14.54
N PRO A 124 -1.33 3.61 14.66
CA PRO A 124 -1.26 4.82 15.48
C PRO A 124 -0.98 4.54 16.96
N THR A 125 -0.07 5.30 17.58
CA THR A 125 0.36 5.08 18.98
C THR A 125 -0.20 6.08 19.98
N ALA A 126 -0.57 7.28 19.54
CA ALA A 126 -0.98 8.39 20.41
C ALA A 126 -2.37 8.97 20.06
N SER A 127 -3.09 8.32 19.15
CA SER A 127 -4.39 8.78 18.68
C SER A 127 -5.25 7.60 18.25
N LEU A 128 -6.56 7.72 18.42
CA LEU A 128 -7.52 6.94 17.64
C LEU A 128 -7.45 7.50 16.22
N ASN A 129 -6.52 7.01 15.41
CA ASN A 129 -6.42 7.31 13.97
C ASN A 129 -6.49 6.00 13.17
N GLN A 130 -6.55 6.10 11.84
CA GLN A 130 -6.59 4.93 10.98
C GLN A 130 -5.26 4.19 10.91
N ARG A 131 -5.33 2.90 10.63
CA ARG A 131 -4.18 2.06 10.26
C ARG A 131 -3.94 2.13 8.75
N PHE A 132 -2.69 2.01 8.36
CA PHE A 132 -2.28 2.08 6.95
C PHE A 132 -1.28 0.98 6.60
N PHE A 133 -1.39 0.43 5.39
CA PHE A 133 -0.25 -0.23 4.75
C PHE A 133 0.63 0.80 4.07
N GLU A 134 1.94 0.69 4.29
CA GLU A 134 2.92 1.41 3.50
C GLU A 134 3.24 0.64 2.21
N GLY A 135 3.32 1.39 1.11
CA GLY A 135 3.73 0.90 -0.20
C GLY A 135 2.58 0.59 -1.14
N SER A 136 2.87 0.64 -2.44
CA SER A 136 2.01 0.11 -3.49
C SER A 136 2.34 -1.37 -3.69
N LEU A 137 1.39 -2.25 -3.37
CA LEU A 137 1.56 -3.69 -3.57
C LEU A 137 1.47 -4.02 -5.06
N GLY A 138 2.61 -3.91 -5.71
CA GLY A 138 2.76 -4.11 -7.16
C GLY A 138 4.07 -3.61 -7.77
N SER A 139 5.01 -3.08 -6.99
CA SER A 139 6.30 -2.63 -7.52
C SER A 139 7.42 -2.50 -6.47
N PRO A 140 8.50 -3.29 -6.57
CA PRO A 140 9.82 -2.72 -6.68
C PRO A 140 10.01 -2.40 -8.17
N VAL A 141 9.39 -1.32 -8.66
CA VAL A 141 9.83 -0.73 -9.92
C VAL A 141 10.97 0.17 -9.50
N PRO A 142 12.24 -0.15 -9.84
CA PRO A 142 13.22 0.91 -9.92
C PRO A 142 12.58 1.93 -10.84
N GLU A 143 12.32 3.13 -10.33
CA GLU A 143 11.81 4.23 -11.14
C GLU A 143 12.58 4.21 -12.47
N PRO A 144 11.94 4.37 -13.63
CA PRO A 144 12.64 4.30 -14.92
C PRO A 144 13.89 5.20 -14.97
N ALA A 145 13.93 6.23 -14.13
CA ALA A 145 15.09 7.06 -13.86
C ALA A 145 16.31 6.28 -13.32
N THR A 146 16.16 5.34 -12.39
CA THR A 146 17.27 4.57 -11.79
C THR A 146 17.97 3.68 -12.81
N LEU A 147 17.20 2.94 -13.63
CA LEU A 147 17.77 2.13 -14.71
C LEU A 147 18.41 3.00 -15.79
N SER A 148 17.80 4.15 -16.10
CA SER A 148 18.37 5.13 -17.03
C SER A 148 19.68 5.72 -16.49
N LEU A 149 19.76 6.01 -15.18
CA LEU A 149 20.96 6.55 -14.54
C LEU A 149 22.11 5.53 -14.55
N ILE A 150 21.81 4.26 -14.27
CA ILE A 150 22.79 3.17 -14.33
C ILE A 150 23.27 2.97 -15.77
N ALA A 151 22.36 2.96 -16.75
CA ALA A 151 22.71 2.83 -18.16
C ALA A 151 23.59 4.00 -18.63
N LEU A 152 23.22 5.25 -18.29
CA LEU A 152 24.02 6.43 -18.62
C LEU A 152 25.38 6.42 -17.91
N GLY A 153 25.43 5.98 -16.64
CA GLY A 153 26.68 5.82 -15.89
C GLY A 153 27.63 4.82 -16.55
N LEU A 154 27.11 3.68 -17.00
CA LEU A 154 27.90 2.66 -17.71
C LEU A 154 28.40 3.16 -19.07
N ILE A 155 27.58 3.90 -19.82
CA ILE A 155 27.99 4.52 -21.10
C ILE A 155 29.12 5.53 -20.87
N ALA A 156 28.99 6.39 -19.86
CA ALA A 156 30.01 7.38 -19.52
C ALA A 156 31.33 6.72 -19.12
N MET A 157 31.29 5.67 -18.28
CA MET A 157 32.48 4.90 -17.89
C MET A 157 33.12 4.17 -19.07
N ALA A 158 32.33 3.59 -19.98
CA ALA A 158 32.82 2.95 -21.20
C ALA A 158 33.50 3.97 -22.14
N TYR A 159 32.97 5.18 -22.22
CA TYR A 159 33.57 6.24 -23.03
C TYR A 159 34.89 6.75 -22.44
N LEU A 160 34.93 6.99 -21.12
CA LEU A 160 36.14 7.44 -20.42
C LEU A 160 37.25 6.38 -20.46
N SER A 161 36.93 5.10 -20.25
CA SER A 161 37.90 4.00 -20.34
C SER A 161 38.45 3.82 -21.75
N ARG A 162 37.62 3.95 -22.79
CA ARG A 162 38.08 3.92 -24.20
C ARG A 162 38.97 5.11 -24.55
N ARG A 163 38.73 6.28 -23.97
CA ARG A 163 39.60 7.45 -24.15
C ARG A 163 40.94 7.25 -23.47
N ALA A 164 40.94 6.75 -22.23
CA ALA A 164 42.17 6.50 -21.47
C ALA A 164 43.07 5.40 -22.07
N MET A 165 42.51 4.45 -22.83
CA MET A 165 43.30 3.42 -23.56
C MET A 165 43.81 3.89 -24.93
N ARG A 166 43.41 5.08 -25.40
CA ARG A 166 43.84 5.65 -26.68
C ARG A 166 44.92 6.73 -26.54
N GLU A 167 45.25 7.09 -25.31
CA GLU A 167 46.43 7.88 -24.94
C GLU A 167 47.55 6.93 -24.49
#